data_AF-A0A7S4HYM2-F1
#
_entry.id   AF-A0A7S4HYM2-F1
#
_cell.length_a   1.000
_cell.length_b   1.000
_cell.length_c   1.000
_cell.angle_alpha   90.00
_cell.angle_beta   90.00
_cell.angle_gamma   90.00
#
_symmetry.space_group_name_H-M   'P 1'
#
loop_
_entity.id
_entity.type
_entity.pdbx_description
1 polymer ?
#
loop_
_entity_poly.entity_id
_entity_poly.type
_entity_poly.pdbx_seq_one_letter_code
_entity_poly.pdbx_strand_id
1 'polypeptide(L)'
;TSCTDCPPGHYNGDEGQTTCQDCGVGEYQPSPGSDKCLDCPPGSFSNSTSSKSCTLCPEGEYQSRNSSIKCVECPEGRYANSTGMSICYACEPGTFGLYSGANSSATCKDCPPGTYNQYYGASTCVACGVGEYNPYSGQSSPSSCVACQAGYYCGTKVSAVPIECTAGYYCPEGSTSPQQCAPFHTSSDGASECTLSWQFWLMVGLGSFIFFGLLLFILLVALKVTYTKKTEEKKAILSSETVY
;
A
#
# COMPACT_ATOMS: atom_id res chain seq x y z
N THR A 1 44.95 50.42 40.44
CA THR A 1 44.02 49.36 40.87
C THR A 1 43.91 48.38 39.73
N SER A 2 44.28 47.12 39.92
CA SER A 2 44.18 46.10 38.87
C SER A 2 42.73 45.65 38.79
N CYS A 3 42.06 45.82 37.65
CA CYS A 3 40.81 45.10 37.39
C CYS A 3 41.17 43.63 37.22
N THR A 4 40.53 42.76 38.00
CA THR A 4 40.64 41.31 37.80
C THR A 4 39.60 40.92 36.77
N ASP A 5 40.04 40.43 35.62
CA ASP A 5 39.16 39.93 34.57
C ASP A 5 38.33 38.75 35.08
N CYS A 6 37.05 38.70 34.70
CA CYS A 6 36.20 37.57 35.06
C CYS A 6 36.72 36.27 34.45
N PRO A 7 36.76 35.17 35.22
CA PRO A 7 37.21 33.89 34.67
C PRO A 7 36.19 33.34 33.66
N PRO A 8 36.60 32.39 32.79
CA PRO A 8 35.68 31.70 31.88
C PRO A 8 34.45 31.14 32.60
N GLY A 9 33.31 31.14 31.91
CA GLY A 9 31.99 30.85 32.47
C GLY A 9 31.32 32.05 33.15
N HIS A 10 31.99 33.20 33.23
CA HIS A 10 31.46 34.38 33.90
C HIS A 10 31.64 35.63 33.04
N TYR A 11 30.85 36.66 33.32
CA TYR A 11 30.89 37.93 32.62
C TYR A 11 30.75 39.12 33.57
N ASN A 12 31.06 40.32 33.07
CA ASN A 12 30.84 41.58 33.76
C ASN A 12 30.22 42.61 32.80
N GLY A 13 28.90 42.82 32.89
CA GLY A 13 28.14 43.64 31.94
C GLY A 13 28.10 45.14 32.23
N ASP A 14 28.58 45.60 33.40
CA ASP A 14 28.48 47.00 33.82
C ASP A 14 29.83 47.56 34.28
N GLU A 15 30.15 48.80 33.87
CA GLU A 15 31.34 49.49 34.36
C GLU A 15 31.29 49.66 35.89
N GLY A 16 32.25 49.05 36.59
CA GLY A 16 32.41 49.20 38.04
C GLY A 16 31.85 48.06 38.91
N GLN A 17 31.28 46.99 38.34
CA GLN A 17 31.00 45.79 39.13
C GLN A 17 32.29 45.13 39.61
N THR A 18 32.32 44.77 40.89
CA THR A 18 33.46 44.08 41.55
C THR A 18 33.28 42.56 41.60
N THR A 19 32.13 42.06 41.16
CA THR A 19 31.75 40.64 41.20
C THR A 19 31.36 40.16 39.82
N CYS A 20 31.89 39.01 39.41
CA CYS A 20 31.54 38.37 38.15
C CYS A 20 30.19 37.67 38.23
N GLN A 21 29.39 37.79 37.17
CA GLN A 21 28.10 37.13 37.04
C GLN A 21 28.29 35.79 36.31
N ASP A 22 27.60 34.75 36.76
CA ASP A 22 27.62 33.44 36.11
C ASP A 22 26.88 33.48 34.77
N CYS A 23 27.41 32.81 33.75
CA CYS A 23 26.60 32.48 32.59
C CYS A 23 25.45 31.56 32.99
N GLY A 24 24.26 31.86 32.50
CA GLY A 24 23.07 31.06 32.76
C GLY A 24 23.12 29.69 32.07
N VAL A 25 22.14 28.84 32.37
CA VAL A 25 21.89 27.64 31.56
C VAL A 25 21.54 28.06 30.15
N GLY A 26 21.98 27.27 29.16
CA GLY A 26 21.85 27.64 27.75
C GLY A 26 22.94 28.58 27.26
N GLU A 27 23.77 29.14 28.15
CA GLU A 27 24.85 30.05 27.80
C GLU A 27 26.23 29.48 28.17
N TYR A 28 27.28 30.07 27.61
CA TYR A 28 28.66 29.75 27.92
C TYR A 28 29.59 30.96 27.71
N GLN A 29 30.77 30.92 28.31
CA GLN A 29 31.82 31.91 28.05
C GLN A 29 33.21 31.26 28.08
N PRO A 30 33.89 31.07 26.93
CA PRO A 30 35.20 30.43 26.90
C PRO A 30 36.35 31.36 27.32
N SER A 31 36.20 32.68 27.16
CA SER A 31 37.28 33.64 27.34
C SER A 31 37.14 34.45 28.63
N PRO A 32 38.24 34.72 29.34
CA PRO A 32 38.21 35.62 30.49
C PRO A 32 37.95 37.07 30.07
N GLY A 33 37.51 37.91 31.02
CA GLY A 33 37.34 39.36 30.82
C GLY A 33 36.15 39.74 29.94
N SER A 34 35.22 38.82 29.74
CA SER A 34 34.07 39.03 28.85
C SER A 34 32.99 39.90 29.49
N ASP A 35 32.32 40.70 28.67
CA ASP A 35 31.24 41.62 29.07
C ASP A 35 29.85 40.96 29.05
N LYS A 36 29.72 39.81 28.38
CA LYS A 36 28.48 39.02 28.29
C LYS A 36 28.75 37.54 28.08
N CYS A 37 27.71 36.73 28.26
CA CYS A 37 27.74 35.32 27.87
C CYS A 37 27.29 35.12 26.42
N LEU A 38 27.71 34.00 25.85
CA LEU A 38 27.32 33.56 24.51
C LEU A 38 26.23 32.51 24.61
N ASP A 39 25.19 32.59 23.78
CA ASP A 39 24.20 31.53 23.66
C ASP A 39 24.82 30.26 23.10
N CYS A 40 24.42 29.10 23.63
CA CYS A 40 24.70 27.84 22.98
C CYS A 40 24.04 27.80 21.61
N PRO A 41 24.81 27.60 20.52
CA PRO A 41 24.27 27.54 19.17
C PRO A 41 23.44 26.26 18.96
N PRO A 42 22.63 26.19 17.88
CA PRO A 42 21.86 25.00 17.54
C PRO A 42 22.78 23.79 17.37
N GLY A 43 22.31 22.63 17.78
CA GLY A 43 23.09 21.40 17.90
C GLY A 43 23.85 21.28 19.21
N SER A 44 23.74 22.25 20.12
CA SER A 44 24.41 22.20 21.41
C SER A 44 23.51 22.69 22.55
N PHE A 45 23.90 22.39 23.78
CA PHE A 45 23.20 22.80 24.98
C PHE A 45 24.15 23.03 26.17
N SER A 46 23.66 23.72 27.18
CA SER A 46 24.35 23.88 28.48
C SER A 46 23.32 23.73 29.60
N ASN A 47 23.43 22.68 30.41
CA ASN A 47 22.51 22.41 31.52
C ASN A 47 23.01 22.91 32.89
N SER A 48 24.21 23.48 32.92
CA SER A 48 24.86 24.03 34.12
C SER A 48 25.10 25.52 33.97
N THR A 49 25.09 26.23 35.09
CA THR A 49 25.60 27.61 35.15
C THR A 49 27.12 27.62 35.06
N SER A 50 27.67 28.79 34.72
CA SER A 50 29.12 29.03 34.63
C SER A 50 29.85 28.14 33.62
N SER A 51 29.14 27.68 32.58
CA SER A 51 29.68 26.82 31.54
C SER A 51 30.73 27.54 30.68
N LYS A 52 31.84 26.85 30.41
CA LYS A 52 32.93 27.36 29.55
C LYS A 52 32.74 27.01 28.09
N SER A 53 31.86 26.04 27.80
CA SER A 53 31.55 25.52 26.48
C SER A 53 30.17 24.88 26.49
N CYS A 54 29.54 24.80 25.33
CA CYS A 54 28.32 24.02 25.15
C CYS A 54 28.64 22.55 24.85
N THR A 55 27.77 21.67 25.34
CA THR A 55 27.81 20.24 25.04
C THR A 55 27.06 20.00 23.74
N LEU A 56 27.68 19.29 22.79
CA LEU A 56 27.00 18.91 21.54
C LEU A 56 25.92 17.87 21.80
N CYS A 57 24.83 17.92 21.04
CA CYS A 57 23.84 16.85 21.05
C CYS A 57 24.48 15.54 20.61
N PRO A 58 24.25 14.42 21.32
CA PRO A 58 24.71 13.11 20.89
C PRO A 58 23.97 12.66 19.63
N GLU A 59 24.46 11.62 18.96
CA GLU A 59 23.72 10.97 17.88
C GLU A 59 22.36 10.49 18.37
N GLY A 60 21.34 10.54 17.50
CA GLY A 60 19.95 10.29 17.87
C GLY A 60 19.22 11.51 18.44
N GLU A 61 19.94 12.57 18.82
CA GLU A 61 19.36 13.80 19.34
C GLU A 61 19.75 15.03 18.51
N TYR A 62 18.96 16.09 18.62
CA TYR A 62 19.19 17.36 17.94
C TYR A 62 18.75 18.55 18.79
N GLN A 63 19.16 19.75 18.39
CA GLN A 63 18.66 20.99 18.96
C GLN A 63 18.58 22.11 17.93
N SER A 64 17.40 22.65 17.67
CA SER A 64 17.21 23.70 16.65
C SER A 64 17.29 25.14 17.19
N ARG A 65 17.24 25.31 18.51
CA ARG A 65 17.19 26.64 19.15
C ARG A 65 18.52 27.02 19.81
N ASN A 66 18.84 28.31 19.75
CA ASN A 66 19.86 28.91 20.60
C ASN A 66 19.46 28.82 22.08
N SER A 67 20.45 28.97 22.97
CA SER A 67 20.23 29.07 24.42
C SER A 67 19.54 27.84 25.03
N SER A 68 19.82 26.67 24.46
CA SER A 68 19.15 25.43 24.85
C SER A 68 19.83 24.76 26.04
N ILE A 69 19.02 24.18 26.92
CA ILE A 69 19.50 23.52 28.15
C ILE A 69 19.53 21.99 28.05
N LYS A 70 19.01 21.43 26.95
CA LYS A 70 19.01 20.00 26.65
C LYS A 70 18.83 19.77 25.15
N CYS A 71 19.15 18.58 24.70
CA CYS A 71 18.82 18.10 23.36
C CYS A 71 17.47 17.37 23.36
N VAL A 72 16.95 17.13 22.15
CA VAL A 72 15.67 16.47 21.91
C VAL A 72 15.92 15.27 21.00
N GLU A 73 15.31 14.13 21.33
CA GLU A 73 15.37 12.95 20.46
C GLU A 73 14.80 13.24 19.07
N CYS A 74 15.39 12.64 18.04
CA CYS A 74 14.78 12.60 16.73
C CYS A 74 13.43 11.88 16.82
N PRO A 75 12.35 12.46 16.26
CA PRO A 75 11.06 11.79 16.23
C PRO A 75 11.12 10.57 15.29
N GLU A 76 10.12 9.70 15.39
CA GLU A 76 9.93 8.58 14.46
C GLU A 76 10.00 9.04 13.00
N GLY A 77 10.51 8.17 12.14
CA GLY A 77 10.81 8.48 10.74
C GLY A 77 12.04 9.36 10.53
N ARG A 78 12.74 9.79 11.58
CA ARG A 78 13.93 10.65 11.46
C ARG A 78 15.10 10.13 12.27
N TYR A 79 16.30 10.53 11.89
CA TYR A 79 17.54 10.14 12.55
C TYR A 79 18.58 11.27 12.59
N ALA A 80 19.51 11.20 13.55
CA ALA A 80 20.67 12.08 13.64
C ALA A 80 21.94 11.22 13.75
N ASN A 81 22.73 11.17 12.68
CA ASN A 81 23.90 10.30 12.54
C ASN A 81 25.25 10.97 12.82
N SER A 82 25.21 12.15 13.42
CA SER A 82 26.40 12.88 13.86
C SER A 82 26.07 13.59 15.15
N THR A 83 27.10 13.82 15.97
CA THR A 83 26.98 14.74 17.10
C THR A 83 26.81 16.18 16.60
N GLY A 84 26.20 17.02 17.42
CA GLY A 84 26.06 18.45 17.13
C GLY A 84 24.99 18.80 16.10
N MET A 85 24.07 17.87 15.78
CA MET A 85 23.06 18.13 14.75
C MET A 85 21.98 19.11 15.24
N SER A 86 21.65 20.09 14.40
CA SER A 86 20.58 21.06 14.66
C SER A 86 19.23 20.64 14.07
N ILE A 87 19.20 19.54 13.33
CA ILE A 87 18.03 18.96 12.67
C ILE A 87 18.23 17.45 12.51
N CYS A 88 17.14 16.67 12.55
CA CYS A 88 17.16 15.25 12.18
C CYS A 88 16.88 15.05 10.70
N TYR A 89 17.66 14.19 10.06
CA TYR A 89 17.41 13.74 8.70
C TYR A 89 16.19 12.82 8.63
N ALA A 90 15.44 12.93 7.55
CA ALA A 90 14.25 12.12 7.34
C ALA A 90 14.61 10.81 6.64
N CYS A 91 13.93 9.72 6.99
CA CYS A 91 13.90 8.52 6.18
C CYS A 91 13.37 8.85 4.77
N GLU A 92 13.96 8.26 3.75
CA GLU A 92 13.60 8.54 2.35
C GLU A 92 12.28 7.85 1.95
N PRO A 93 11.59 8.33 0.90
CA PRO A 93 10.48 7.61 0.29
C PRO A 93 10.85 6.16 -0.01
N GLY A 94 9.89 5.25 0.19
CA GLY A 94 10.12 3.81 0.16
C GLY A 94 10.51 3.22 1.50
N THR A 95 10.85 4.05 2.49
CA THR A 95 11.26 3.60 3.84
C THR A 95 10.44 4.25 4.96
N PHE A 96 10.51 3.70 6.16
CA PHE A 96 9.89 4.24 7.38
C PHE A 96 10.78 4.03 8.59
N GLY A 97 10.64 4.85 9.63
CA GLY A 97 11.39 4.73 10.88
C GLY A 97 10.47 4.58 12.09
N LEU A 98 10.60 3.49 12.85
CA LEU A 98 9.70 3.15 13.95
C LEU A 98 10.07 3.75 15.32
N TYR A 99 11.32 4.16 15.50
CA TYR A 99 11.85 4.50 16.82
C TYR A 99 12.24 5.97 16.87
N SER A 100 11.93 6.62 17.99
CA SER A 100 12.57 7.89 18.33
C SER A 100 14.04 7.67 18.68
N GLY A 101 14.83 8.75 18.66
CA GLY A 101 16.24 8.69 19.04
C GLY A 101 17.13 7.93 18.03
N ALA A 102 16.65 7.71 16.81
CA ALA A 102 17.41 6.95 15.82
C ALA A 102 18.71 7.67 15.44
N ASN A 103 19.83 6.94 15.48
CA ASN A 103 21.17 7.50 15.28
C ASN A 103 21.76 7.20 13.89
N SER A 104 21.02 6.61 12.97
CA SER A 104 21.55 6.22 11.67
C SER A 104 20.44 6.05 10.64
N SER A 105 20.74 6.30 9.36
CA SER A 105 19.82 5.96 8.27
C SER A 105 19.50 4.46 8.19
N ALA A 106 20.36 3.60 8.73
CA ALA A 106 20.16 2.15 8.76
C ALA A 106 18.94 1.70 9.61
N THR A 107 18.42 2.59 10.46
CA THR A 107 17.19 2.35 11.21
C THR A 107 15.94 2.55 10.35
N CYS A 108 16.05 3.29 9.24
CA CYS A 108 14.99 3.38 8.23
C CYS A 108 14.84 2.01 7.56
N LYS A 109 13.64 1.45 7.59
CA LYS A 109 13.32 0.14 7.00
C LYS A 109 12.51 0.32 5.75
N ASP A 110 12.79 -0.49 4.74
CA ASP A 110 11.99 -0.54 3.52
C ASP A 110 10.54 -0.87 3.85
N CYS A 111 9.61 -0.22 3.16
CA CYS A 111 8.21 -0.60 3.21
C CYS A 111 8.06 -2.05 2.77
N PRO A 112 7.39 -2.90 3.57
CA PRO A 112 7.20 -4.31 3.20
C PRO A 112 6.31 -4.45 1.97
N PRO A 113 6.36 -5.60 1.27
CA PRO A 113 5.42 -5.91 0.20
C PRO A 113 3.96 -5.69 0.61
N GLY A 114 3.14 -5.24 -0.33
CA GLY A 114 1.76 -4.80 -0.10
C GLY A 114 1.65 -3.39 0.49
N THR A 115 2.76 -2.68 0.66
CA THR A 115 2.78 -1.30 1.16
C THR A 115 3.76 -0.41 0.37
N TYR A 116 3.64 0.90 0.55
CA TYR A 116 4.52 1.91 -0.04
C TYR A 116 4.62 3.15 0.87
N ASN A 117 5.60 4.02 0.66
CA ASN A 117 5.65 5.33 1.30
C ASN A 117 6.21 6.39 0.35
N GLN A 118 5.43 7.42 0.03
CA GLN A 118 5.86 8.51 -0.86
C GLN A 118 6.47 9.72 -0.14
N TYR A 119 6.44 9.74 1.20
CA TYR A 119 6.81 10.91 1.99
C TYR A 119 8.14 10.73 2.71
N TYR A 120 8.92 11.80 2.82
CA TYR A 120 10.07 11.83 3.71
C TYR A 120 9.63 11.77 5.18
N GLY A 121 10.31 10.96 5.96
CA GLY A 121 10.17 10.94 7.40
C GLY A 121 8.90 10.25 7.90
N ALA A 122 8.41 9.26 7.16
CA ALA A 122 7.27 8.47 7.60
C ALA A 122 7.65 7.53 8.76
N SER A 123 6.74 7.39 9.72
CA SER A 123 6.84 6.39 10.77
C SER A 123 6.15 5.06 10.42
N THR A 124 5.35 5.05 9.35
CA THR A 124 4.64 3.86 8.86
C THR A 124 4.53 3.89 7.33
N CYS A 125 4.24 2.73 6.73
CA CYS A 125 3.94 2.62 5.30
C CYS A 125 2.44 2.60 5.03
N VAL A 126 2.05 3.11 3.87
CA VAL A 126 0.69 3.09 3.36
C VAL A 126 0.43 1.74 2.71
N ALA A 127 -0.64 1.09 3.11
CA ALA A 127 -1.09 -0.18 2.57
C ALA A 127 -1.74 0.01 1.18
N CYS A 128 -1.57 -0.93 0.26
CA CYS A 128 -2.27 -0.92 -1.02
C CYS A 128 -3.81 -0.98 -0.84
N GLY A 129 -4.54 -0.60 -1.88
CA GLY A 129 -5.99 -0.73 -1.89
C GLY A 129 -6.45 -2.18 -1.76
N VAL A 130 -7.71 -2.39 -1.35
CA VAL A 130 -8.32 -3.72 -1.52
C VAL A 130 -8.44 -4.02 -3.02
N GLY A 131 -8.19 -5.27 -3.41
CA GLY A 131 -8.17 -5.65 -4.82
C GLY A 131 -6.86 -5.26 -5.52
N GLU A 132 -5.90 -4.70 -4.80
CA GLU A 132 -4.55 -4.40 -5.27
C GLU A 132 -3.49 -5.17 -4.47
N TYR A 133 -2.31 -5.30 -5.06
CA TYR A 133 -1.14 -5.86 -4.41
C TYR A 133 0.13 -5.17 -4.89
N ASN A 134 1.21 -5.36 -4.14
CA ASN A 134 2.56 -5.00 -4.56
C ASN A 134 3.53 -6.07 -4.05
N PRO A 135 4.23 -6.81 -4.91
CA PRO A 135 5.12 -7.89 -4.48
C PRO A 135 6.48 -7.40 -3.99
N TYR A 136 6.82 -6.12 -4.20
CA TYR A 136 8.14 -5.58 -3.95
C TYR A 136 8.19 -4.76 -2.66
N SER A 137 9.30 -4.85 -1.94
CA SER A 137 9.59 -3.93 -0.84
C SER A 137 10.09 -2.58 -1.35
N GLY A 138 10.17 -1.59 -0.46
CA GLY A 138 10.84 -0.31 -0.73
C GLY A 138 10.09 0.61 -1.68
N GLN A 139 8.80 0.36 -1.93
CA GLN A 139 8.07 1.13 -2.93
C GLN A 139 7.75 2.54 -2.46
N SER A 140 8.02 3.52 -3.31
CA SER A 140 7.90 4.95 -3.01
C SER A 140 6.70 5.64 -3.68
N SER A 141 5.86 4.88 -4.38
CA SER A 141 4.74 5.44 -5.16
C SER A 141 3.46 4.63 -4.99
N PRO A 142 2.28 5.28 -4.92
CA PRO A 142 0.99 4.58 -4.97
C PRO A 142 0.81 3.76 -6.25
N SER A 143 1.46 4.16 -7.36
CA SER A 143 1.42 3.41 -8.62
C SER A 143 2.10 2.04 -8.56
N SER A 144 2.80 1.72 -7.47
CA SER A 144 3.37 0.39 -7.25
C SER A 144 2.31 -0.64 -6.83
N CYS A 145 1.16 -0.16 -6.33
CA CYS A 145 -0.01 -0.99 -6.09
C CYS A 145 -0.71 -1.24 -7.42
N VAL A 146 -0.78 -2.50 -7.80
CA VAL A 146 -1.39 -2.94 -9.06
C VAL A 146 -2.62 -3.78 -8.77
N ALA A 147 -3.63 -3.66 -9.63
CA ALA A 147 -4.85 -4.45 -9.51
C ALA A 147 -4.53 -5.96 -9.57
N CYS A 148 -5.24 -6.74 -8.77
CA CYS A 148 -5.21 -8.19 -8.85
C CYS A 148 -5.65 -8.62 -10.26
N GLN A 149 -4.82 -9.40 -10.94
CA GLN A 149 -5.14 -9.88 -12.28
C GLN A 149 -6.36 -10.81 -12.25
N ALA A 150 -7.13 -10.82 -13.34
CA ALA A 150 -8.23 -11.75 -13.51
C ALA A 150 -7.77 -13.22 -13.29
N GLY A 151 -8.60 -14.00 -12.60
CA GLY A 151 -8.26 -15.33 -12.08
C GLY A 151 -7.69 -15.33 -10.66
N TYR A 152 -7.40 -14.16 -10.09
CA TYR A 152 -6.86 -13.99 -8.73
C TYR A 152 -7.63 -12.95 -7.92
N TYR A 153 -7.51 -12.99 -6.60
CA TYR A 153 -8.08 -12.01 -5.68
C TYR A 153 -7.10 -11.54 -4.60
N CYS A 154 -7.29 -10.30 -4.15
CA CYS A 154 -6.46 -9.57 -3.19
C CYS A 154 -7.36 -9.02 -2.07
N GLY A 155 -7.57 -9.79 -1.00
CA GLY A 155 -8.59 -9.47 0.01
C GLY A 155 -8.20 -8.53 1.14
N THR A 156 -6.90 -8.37 1.42
CA THR A 156 -6.41 -7.49 2.49
C THR A 156 -5.75 -6.25 1.90
N LYS A 157 -5.68 -5.17 2.67
CA LYS A 157 -4.96 -3.94 2.29
C LYS A 157 -3.43 -4.14 2.21
N VAL A 158 -2.91 -5.25 2.75
CA VAL A 158 -1.47 -5.57 2.79
C VAL A 158 -1.22 -6.85 1.99
N SER A 159 -1.70 -6.89 0.75
CA SER A 159 -1.51 -8.06 -0.11
C SER A 159 -0.18 -7.94 -0.85
N ALA A 160 0.73 -8.87 -0.56
CA ALA A 160 2.00 -8.99 -1.27
C ALA A 160 1.88 -9.88 -2.50
N VAL A 161 0.96 -10.86 -2.46
CA VAL A 161 0.82 -11.91 -3.46
C VAL A 161 -0.67 -12.15 -3.74
N PRO A 162 -1.10 -12.13 -5.01
CA PRO A 162 -2.46 -12.50 -5.40
C PRO A 162 -2.79 -13.94 -5.06
N ILE A 163 -4.04 -14.21 -4.66
CA ILE A 163 -4.51 -15.56 -4.35
C ILE A 163 -5.32 -16.09 -5.54
N GLU A 164 -4.96 -17.27 -6.04
CA GLU A 164 -5.64 -17.90 -7.17
C GLU A 164 -7.08 -18.30 -6.80
N CYS A 165 -8.00 -18.13 -7.75
CA CYS A 165 -9.39 -18.51 -7.57
C CYS A 165 -9.59 -19.98 -7.91
N THR A 166 -10.18 -20.72 -6.97
CA THR A 166 -10.39 -22.16 -7.10
C THR A 166 -11.60 -22.50 -7.96
N ALA A 167 -11.60 -23.69 -8.56
CA ALA A 167 -12.73 -24.22 -9.32
C ALA A 167 -14.10 -24.03 -8.61
N GLY A 168 -15.12 -23.67 -9.39
CA GLY A 168 -16.45 -23.30 -8.89
C GLY A 168 -16.59 -21.82 -8.49
N TYR A 169 -15.49 -21.07 -8.48
CA TYR A 169 -15.44 -19.63 -8.31
C TYR A 169 -14.80 -18.94 -9.51
N TYR A 170 -15.01 -17.63 -9.64
CA TYR A 170 -14.37 -16.78 -10.63
C TYR A 170 -13.97 -15.44 -10.02
N CYS A 171 -12.95 -14.83 -10.60
CA CYS A 171 -12.40 -13.56 -10.14
C CYS A 171 -12.09 -12.64 -11.32
N PRO A 172 -12.94 -11.63 -11.57
CA PRO A 172 -12.60 -10.53 -12.46
C PRO A 172 -11.37 -9.75 -11.96
N GLU A 173 -10.80 -8.90 -12.80
CA GLU A 173 -9.71 -7.99 -12.41
C GLU A 173 -10.11 -7.12 -11.21
N GLY A 174 -9.21 -6.96 -10.25
CA GLY A 174 -9.44 -6.20 -9.01
C GLY A 174 -10.30 -6.93 -7.97
N SER A 175 -10.52 -8.23 -8.10
CA SER A 175 -11.30 -9.01 -7.14
C SER A 175 -10.71 -8.92 -5.73
N THR A 176 -11.57 -8.65 -4.75
CA THR A 176 -11.20 -8.67 -3.31
C THR A 176 -11.52 -10.01 -2.65
N SER A 177 -12.38 -10.82 -3.28
CA SER A 177 -12.74 -12.15 -2.83
C SER A 177 -13.27 -12.98 -4.01
N PRO A 178 -13.22 -14.31 -3.92
CA PRO A 178 -13.73 -15.18 -4.98
C PRO A 178 -15.26 -15.14 -5.07
N GLN A 179 -15.80 -15.02 -6.29
CA GLN A 179 -17.24 -15.04 -6.53
C GLN A 179 -17.71 -16.42 -6.96
N GLN A 180 -18.79 -16.93 -6.37
CA GLN A 180 -19.29 -18.27 -6.69
C GLN A 180 -20.01 -18.27 -8.05
N CYS A 181 -19.81 -19.32 -8.85
CA CYS A 181 -20.57 -19.50 -10.08
C CYS A 181 -22.05 -19.75 -9.80
N ALA A 182 -22.91 -19.19 -10.67
CA ALA A 182 -24.35 -19.46 -10.65
C ALA A 182 -24.65 -20.95 -10.96
N PRO A 183 -25.84 -21.46 -10.61
CA PRO A 183 -26.25 -22.81 -10.99
C PRO A 183 -26.07 -23.07 -12.49
N PHE A 184 -25.69 -24.31 -12.84
CA PHE A 184 -25.38 -24.77 -14.21
C PHE A 184 -24.16 -24.13 -14.88
N HIS A 185 -23.41 -23.29 -14.17
CA HIS A 185 -22.13 -22.76 -14.62
C HIS A 185 -20.97 -23.45 -13.88
N THR A 186 -19.84 -23.56 -14.55
CA THR A 186 -18.60 -24.16 -14.03
C THR A 186 -17.41 -23.29 -14.38
N SER A 187 -16.37 -23.36 -13.55
CA SER A 187 -15.09 -22.69 -13.75
C SER A 187 -13.95 -23.62 -13.32
N SER A 188 -12.78 -23.48 -13.95
CA SER A 188 -11.53 -24.12 -13.52
C SER A 188 -10.79 -23.23 -12.53
N ASP A 189 -9.67 -23.73 -11.99
CA ASP A 189 -8.73 -22.88 -11.26
C ASP A 189 -8.24 -21.73 -12.15
N GLY A 190 -8.05 -20.55 -11.55
CA GLY A 190 -7.62 -19.33 -12.23
C GLY A 190 -8.67 -18.70 -13.15
N ALA A 191 -9.95 -19.06 -13.03
CA ALA A 191 -10.99 -18.54 -13.91
C ALA A 191 -11.36 -17.07 -13.62
N SER A 192 -11.46 -16.27 -14.68
CA SER A 192 -11.95 -14.89 -14.65
C SER A 192 -13.47 -14.77 -14.85
N GLU A 193 -14.10 -15.84 -15.33
CA GLU A 193 -15.53 -15.91 -15.63
C GLU A 193 -16.04 -17.35 -15.52
N CYS A 194 -17.35 -17.51 -15.34
CA CYS A 194 -17.98 -18.83 -15.32
C CYS A 194 -18.54 -19.18 -16.71
N THR A 195 -18.39 -20.42 -17.12
CA THR A 195 -18.92 -20.92 -18.41
C THR A 195 -20.08 -21.88 -18.19
N LEU A 196 -21.00 -21.99 -19.16
CA LEU A 196 -22.07 -22.96 -19.10
C LEU A 196 -21.49 -24.38 -19.08
N SER A 197 -21.96 -25.19 -18.12
CA SER A 197 -21.52 -26.58 -18.02
C SER A 197 -21.81 -27.34 -19.32
N TRP A 198 -20.94 -28.30 -19.68
CA TRP A 198 -21.16 -29.17 -20.84
C TRP A 198 -22.50 -29.92 -20.81
N GLN A 199 -23.06 -30.11 -19.61
CA GLN A 199 -24.41 -30.63 -19.38
C GLN A 199 -25.49 -29.76 -20.05
N PHE A 200 -25.33 -28.43 -20.05
CA PHE A 200 -26.24 -27.52 -20.72
C PHE A 200 -26.22 -27.75 -22.25
N TRP A 201 -25.04 -27.88 -22.85
CA TRP A 201 -24.91 -28.16 -24.28
C TRP A 201 -25.44 -29.54 -24.68
N LEU A 202 -25.34 -30.54 -23.80
CA LEU A 202 -26.02 -31.82 -24.00
C LEU A 202 -27.54 -31.67 -24.01
N MET A 203 -28.12 -30.90 -23.10
CA MET A 203 -29.58 -30.71 -23.03
C MET A 203 -30.12 -29.93 -24.24
N VAL A 204 -29.40 -28.89 -24.67
CA VAL A 204 -29.74 -28.12 -25.88
C VAL A 204 -29.57 -28.96 -27.14
N GLY A 205 -28.51 -29.78 -27.20
CA GLY A 205 -28.26 -30.73 -28.28
C GLY A 205 -29.37 -31.77 -28.40
N LEU A 206 -29.67 -32.49 -27.32
CA LEU A 206 -30.72 -33.51 -27.28
C LEU A 206 -32.11 -32.93 -27.55
N GLY A 207 -32.43 -31.76 -26.98
CA GLY A 207 -33.69 -31.07 -27.24
C GLY A 207 -33.88 -30.72 -28.72
N SER A 208 -32.80 -30.30 -29.39
CA SER A 208 -32.81 -30.03 -30.84
C SER A 208 -33.03 -31.32 -31.64
N PHE A 209 -32.34 -32.42 -31.30
CA PHE A 209 -32.53 -33.72 -31.97
C PHE A 209 -33.97 -34.25 -31.83
N ILE A 210 -34.58 -34.11 -30.65
CA ILE A 210 -35.97 -34.52 -30.42
C ILE A 210 -36.92 -33.63 -31.22
N PHE A 211 -36.70 -32.31 -31.24
CA PHE A 211 -37.54 -31.37 -31.97
C PHE A 211 -37.48 -31.61 -33.49
N PHE A 212 -36.28 -31.74 -34.06
CA PHE A 212 -36.10 -32.06 -35.47
C PHE A 212 -36.61 -33.47 -35.81
N GLY A 213 -36.43 -34.44 -34.90
CA GLY A 213 -36.97 -35.79 -35.04
C GLY A 213 -38.49 -35.82 -35.08
N LEU A 214 -39.17 -35.06 -34.21
CA LEU A 214 -40.62 -34.92 -34.21
C LEU A 214 -41.12 -34.21 -35.48
N LEU A 215 -40.45 -33.14 -35.91
CA LEU A 215 -40.78 -32.46 -37.17
C LEU A 215 -40.68 -33.40 -38.37
N LEU A 216 -39.62 -34.19 -38.46
CA LEU A 216 -39.43 -35.19 -39.51
C LEU A 216 -40.51 -36.27 -39.44
N PHE A 217 -40.81 -36.78 -38.25
CA PHE A 217 -41.86 -37.77 -38.05
C PHE A 217 -43.23 -37.23 -38.49
N ILE A 218 -43.58 -36.01 -38.10
CA ILE A 218 -44.82 -35.34 -38.53
C ILE A 218 -44.86 -35.18 -40.06
N LEU A 219 -43.74 -34.80 -40.68
CA LEU A 219 -43.60 -34.72 -42.14
C LEU A 219 -43.82 -36.08 -42.81
N LEU A 220 -43.22 -37.15 -42.30
CA LEU A 220 -43.39 -38.50 -42.82
C LEU A 220 -44.84 -38.99 -42.68
N VAL A 221 -45.51 -38.69 -41.56
CA VAL A 221 -46.92 -38.99 -41.37
C VAL A 221 -47.78 -38.19 -42.36
N ALA A 222 -47.52 -36.89 -42.53
CA ALA A 222 -48.24 -36.05 -43.50
C ALA A 222 -48.03 -36.54 -44.95
N LEU A 223 -46.82 -36.94 -45.32
CA LEU A 223 -46.51 -37.55 -46.62
C LEU A 223 -47.25 -38.88 -46.79
N LYS A 224 -47.30 -39.73 -45.76
CA LYS A 224 -48.03 -41.00 -45.80
C LYS A 224 -49.54 -40.78 -45.97
N VAL A 225 -50.13 -39.81 -45.26
CA VAL A 225 -51.56 -39.46 -45.35
C VAL A 225 -51.92 -38.89 -46.72
N THR A 226 -51.08 -37.99 -47.26
CA THR A 226 -51.29 -37.44 -48.61
C THR A 226 -51.11 -38.51 -49.69
N TYR A 227 -50.16 -39.42 -49.52
CA TYR A 227 -49.96 -40.56 -50.42
C TYR A 227 -51.14 -41.53 -50.40
N THR A 228 -51.66 -41.91 -49.22
CA THR A 228 -52.83 -42.80 -49.13
C THR A 228 -54.08 -42.14 -49.70
N LYS A 229 -54.33 -40.86 -49.42
CA LYS A 229 -55.46 -40.11 -50.01
C LYS A 229 -55.40 -40.10 -51.54
N LYS A 230 -54.22 -39.82 -52.11
CA LYS A 230 -54.01 -39.85 -53.57
C LYS A 230 -54.16 -41.24 -54.17
N THR A 231 -53.84 -42.29 -53.41
CA THR A 231 -54.00 -43.69 -53.84
C THR A 231 -55.48 -44.10 -53.84
N GLU A 232 -56.25 -43.69 -52.82
CA GLU A 232 -57.69 -43.91 -52.76
C GLU A 232 -58.45 -43.10 -53.83
N GLU A 233 -58.05 -41.85 -54.11
CA GLU A 233 -58.58 -41.06 -55.23
C GLU A 233 -58.33 -41.76 -56.59
N LYS A 234 -57.13 -42.31 -56.79
CA LYS A 234 -56.82 -43.09 -58.01
C LYS A 234 -57.65 -44.37 -58.11
N LYS A 235 -57.88 -45.10 -57.02
CA LYS A 235 -58.75 -46.29 -57.01
C LYS A 235 -60.21 -45.91 -57.27
N ALA A 236 -60.70 -44.81 -56.71
CA ALA A 236 -62.05 -44.32 -56.95
C ALA A 236 -62.27 -43.96 -58.43
N ILE A 237 -61.30 -43.27 -59.05
CA ILE A 237 -61.34 -42.94 -60.49
C ILE A 237 -61.32 -44.23 -61.33
N LEU A 238 -60.43 -45.19 -61.02
CA LEU A 238 -60.33 -46.46 -61.77
C LEU A 238 -61.58 -47.34 -61.63
N SER A 239 -62.25 -47.32 -60.47
CA SER A 239 -63.51 -48.05 -60.26
C SER A 239 -64.71 -47.45 -61.02
N SER A 240 -64.62 -46.17 -61.39
CA SER A 240 -65.65 -45.48 -62.18
C SER A 240 -65.54 -45.71 -63.70
N GLU A 241 -64.38 -46.18 -64.20
CA GLU A 241 -64.17 -46.53 -65.62
C GLU A 241 -64.56 -47.97 -65.97
N THR A 242 -64.87 -48.82 -64.99
CA THR A 242 -65.29 -50.24 -65.18
C THR A 242 -66.80 -50.46 -65.32
N VAL A 243 -67.60 -49.40 -65.43
CA VAL A 243 -69.06 -49.47 -65.62
C VAL A 243 -69.45 -48.76 -66.92
N TYR A 244 -69.02 -49.30 -68.06
CA TYR A 244 -69.56 -49.01 -69.39
C TYR A 244 -69.44 -50.26 -70.28
#